data_AF-A0A846I969-F1
#
_entry.id   AF-A0A846I969-F1
#
_cell.length_a   1.000
_cell.length_b   1.000
_cell.length_c   1.000
_cell.angle_alpha   90.00
_cell.angle_beta   90.00
_cell.angle_gamma   90.00
#
_symmetry.space_group_name_H-M   'P 1'
#
loop_
_entity.id
_entity.type
_entity.pdbx_description
1 polymer ?
#
loop_
_entity_poly.entity_id
_entity_poly.type
_entity_poly.pdbx_seq_one_letter_code
_entity_poly.pdbx_strand_id
1 'polypeptide(L)' 'MENINLNELQEINGGMTAGGVLYATGKGAVTGALTGAGFGGAPGAILGAVYGAPFGALDYVISDRLK' A
#
# COMPACT_ATOMS: atom_id res chain seq x y z
N MET A 1 25.35 25.58 2.95
CA MET A 1 24.74 24.24 3.03
C MET A 1 23.27 24.43 2.79
N GLU A 2 22.76 23.94 1.67
CA GLU A 2 21.33 24.04 1.33
C GLU A 2 20.55 23.12 2.26
N ASN A 3 19.55 23.67 2.95
CA ASN A 3 18.78 22.95 3.95
C ASN A 3 17.69 22.18 3.18
N ILE A 4 17.90 20.89 2.95
CA ILE A 4 16.95 20.06 2.20
C ILE A 4 15.70 19.89 3.06
N ASN A 5 14.55 20.30 2.52
CA ASN A 5 13.27 20.17 3.19
C ASN A 5 12.84 18.69 3.21
N LEU A 6 12.63 18.12 4.41
CA LEU A 6 12.22 16.71 4.56
C LEU A 6 10.90 16.39 3.84
N ASN A 7 10.06 17.39 3.57
CA ASN A 7 8.82 17.22 2.82
C ASN A 7 9.06 16.86 1.35
N GLU A 8 10.16 17.34 0.75
CA GLU A 8 10.52 17.03 -0.65
C GLU A 8 11.06 15.59 -0.81
N LEU A 9 11.47 14.95 0.30
CA LEU A 9 11.91 13.55 0.31
C LEU A 9 10.75 12.56 0.51
N GLN A 10 9.56 13.03 0.91
CA GLN A 10 8.39 12.18 1.13
C GLN A 10 7.55 11.97 -0.13
N GLU A 11 7.74 12.81 -1.16
CA GLU A 11 7.07 12.68 -2.44
C GLU A 11 7.79 11.70 -3.37
N ILE A 12 7.04 10.71 -3.82
CA ILE A 12 7.38 9.80 -4.90
C ILE A 12 6.79 10.43 -6.17
N ASN A 13 7.55 10.35 -7.28
CA ASN A 13 7.21 10.87 -8.60
C ASN A 13 5.69 10.98 -8.88
N GLY A 14 5.15 12.21 -8.83
CA GLY A 14 3.75 12.50 -9.11
C GLY A 14 2.90 13.00 -7.93
N GLY A 15 3.48 13.31 -6.75
CA GLY A 15 2.75 13.83 -5.58
C GLY A 15 2.26 12.75 -4.62
N MET A 16 2.57 11.49 -4.91
CA MET A 16 2.31 10.37 -4.01
C MET A 16 3.25 10.41 -2.82
N THR A 17 2.75 10.18 -1.59
CA THR A 17 3.65 10.11 -0.43
C THR A 17 4.08 8.68 -0.13
N ALA A 18 5.33 8.48 0.30
CA ALA A 18 5.78 7.18 0.78
C ALA A 18 4.88 6.63 1.92
N GLY A 19 4.40 7.52 2.79
CA GLY A 19 3.43 7.17 3.83
C GLY A 19 2.09 6.71 3.28
N GLY A 20 1.56 7.37 2.24
CA GLY A 20 0.33 6.99 1.58
C GLY A 20 0.41 5.61 0.93
N VAL A 21 1.50 5.33 0.22
CA VAL A 21 1.75 4.01 -0.37
C VAL A 21 1.83 2.93 0.71
N LEU A 22 2.56 3.19 1.80
CA LEU A 22 2.71 2.23 2.90
C LEU A 22 1.37 1.95 3.59
N TYR A 23 0.56 2.98 3.84
CA TYR A 23 -0.77 2.85 4.41
C TYR A 23 -1.69 2.01 3.51
N ALA A 24 -1.72 2.31 2.21
CA ALA A 24 -2.53 1.59 1.25
C ALA A 24 -2.09 0.12 1.12
N THR A 25 -0.77 -0.13 1.12
CA THR A 25 -0.18 -1.48 1.14
C THR A 25 -0.64 -2.25 2.37
N GLY A 26 -0.54 -1.66 3.56
CA GLY A 26 -0.97 -2.29 4.81
C GLY A 26 -2.47 -2.60 4.81
N LYS A 27 -3.31 -1.66 4.35
CA LYS A 27 -4.76 -1.86 4.24
C LYS A 27 -5.10 -3.00 3.28
N GLY A 28 -4.43 -3.04 2.12
CA GLY A 28 -4.57 -4.12 1.14
C GLY A 28 -4.19 -5.48 1.74
N ALA A 29 -3.07 -5.54 2.46
CA ALA A 29 -2.60 -6.75 3.13
C ALA A 29 -3.64 -7.28 4.16
N VAL A 30 -4.16 -6.40 5.01
CA VAL A 30 -5.17 -6.79 6.03
C VAL A 30 -6.46 -7.30 5.36
N THR A 31 -6.94 -6.60 4.33
CA THR A 31 -8.17 -6.99 3.62
C THR A 31 -8.00 -8.32 2.90
N GLY A 32 -6.85 -8.50 2.25
CA GLY A 32 -6.49 -9.75 1.60
C GLY A 32 -6.35 -10.90 2.59
N ALA A 33 -5.72 -10.67 3.74
CA ALA A 33 -5.58 -11.66 4.80
C ALA A 33 -6.93 -12.12 5.34
N LEU A 34 -7.86 -11.19 5.59
CA LEU A 34 -9.18 -11.51 6.11
C LEU A 34 -9.98 -12.35 5.11
N THR A 35 -9.93 -11.97 3.82
CA THR A 35 -10.56 -12.71 2.73
C THR A 35 -9.96 -14.11 2.60
N GLY A 36 -8.63 -14.20 2.54
CA GLY A 36 -7.92 -15.47 2.41
C GLY A 36 -8.14 -16.41 3.60
N ALA A 37 -8.24 -15.86 4.81
CA ALA A 37 -8.56 -16.63 6.01
C ALA A 37 -9.92 -17.33 5.90
N GLY A 38 -10.90 -16.68 5.27
CA GLY A 38 -12.22 -17.26 5.03
C GLY A 38 -12.21 -18.51 4.16
N PHE A 39 -11.24 -18.64 3.23
CA PHE A 39 -11.13 -19.78 2.33
C PHE A 39 -10.17 -20.87 2.81
N GLY A 40 -9.15 -20.52 3.61
CA GLY A 40 -8.06 -21.44 3.93
C GLY A 40 -7.46 -21.30 5.32
N GLY A 41 -8.12 -20.61 6.25
CA GLY A 41 -7.60 -20.37 7.60
C GLY A 41 -6.26 -19.64 7.58
N ALA A 42 -5.33 -20.01 8.46
CA ALA A 42 -4.04 -19.34 8.56
C ALA A 42 -3.20 -19.35 7.24
N PRO A 43 -3.07 -20.48 6.51
CA PRO A 43 -2.40 -20.48 5.20
C PRO A 43 -3.06 -19.52 4.19
N GLY A 44 -4.39 -19.51 4.16
CA GLY A 44 -5.15 -18.60 3.31
C GLY A 44 -4.93 -17.13 3.69
N ALA A 45 -4.84 -16.82 4.98
CA ALA A 45 -4.55 -15.48 5.47
C ALA A 45 -3.17 -14.97 5.03
N ILE A 46 -2.15 -15.84 5.08
CA ILE A 46 -0.79 -15.49 4.65
C ILE A 46 -0.78 -15.17 3.15
N LEU A 47 -1.34 -16.06 2.33
CA LEU A 47 -1.43 -15.83 0.88
C LEU A 47 -2.24 -14.58 0.56
N GLY A 48 -3.38 -14.41 1.23
CA GLY A 48 -4.23 -13.23 1.11
C GLY A 48 -3.48 -11.94 1.42
N ALA A 49 -2.67 -11.91 2.48
CA ALA A 49 -1.85 -10.73 2.82
C ALA A 49 -0.82 -10.42 1.74
N VAL A 50 -0.11 -11.44 1.25
CA VAL A 50 0.93 -11.33 0.23
C VAL A 50 0.39 -10.75 -1.07
N TYR A 51 -0.81 -11.17 -1.50
CA TYR A 51 -1.45 -10.62 -2.70
C TYR A 51 -2.18 -9.31 -2.44
N GLY A 52 -2.79 -9.13 -1.27
CA GLY A 52 -3.53 -7.91 -0.92
C GLY A 52 -2.65 -6.67 -0.83
N ALA A 53 -1.43 -6.80 -0.29
CA ALA A 53 -0.47 -5.72 -0.15
C ALA A 53 -0.19 -4.97 -1.48
N PRO A 54 0.28 -5.64 -2.56
CA PRO A 54 0.55 -4.98 -3.83
C PRO A 54 -0.72 -4.43 -4.50
N PHE A 55 -1.89 -5.07 -4.34
CA PHE A 55 -3.14 -4.53 -4.88
C PHE A 55 -3.54 -3.22 -4.19
N GLY A 56 -3.39 -3.13 -2.87
CA GLY A 56 -3.64 -1.88 -2.13
C GLY A 56 -2.70 -0.75 -2.55
N ALA A 57 -1.42 -1.06 -2.74
CA ALA A 57 -0.45 -0.10 -3.26
C ALA A 57 -0.81 0.38 -4.67
N LEU A 58 -1.18 -0.54 -5.56
CA LEU A 58 -1.56 -0.25 -6.93
C LEU A 58 -2.82 0.61 -7.02
N ASP A 59 -3.84 0.30 -6.21
CA ASP A 59 -5.09 1.08 -6.15
C ASP A 59 -4.81 2.54 -5.74
N TYR A 60 -3.92 2.74 -4.77
CA TYR A 60 -3.49 4.09 -4.38
C TYR A 60 -2.74 4.81 -5.51
N VAL A 61 -1.82 4.14 -6.20
CA VAL A 61 -1.09 4.72 -7.36
C VAL A 61 -2.07 5.16 -8.45
N ILE A 62 -3.03 4.29 -8.80
CA ILE A 62 -4.00 4.56 -9.86
C ILE A 62 -4.94 5.69 -9.44
N SER A 63 -5.47 5.63 -8.22
CA SER A 63 -6.38 6.64 -7.68
C SER A 63 -5.73 8.02 -7.60
N ASP A 64 -4.43 8.09 -7.33
CA ASP A 64 -3.70 9.35 -7.32
C ASP A 64 -3.50 9.94 -8.72
N ARG A 65 -3.26 9.08 -9.71
CA ARG A 65 -3.07 9.48 -11.12
C ARG A 65 -4.36 9.89 -11.84
N LEU A 66 -5.51 9.62 -11.24
CA LEU A 66 -6.84 9.97 -11.77
C LEU A 66 -7.45 11.23 -11.12
N LYS A 67 -6.77 11.85 -10.16
CA LYS A 67 -7.15 13.16 -9.59
C LYS A 67 -6.65 14.30 -10.48
#